data_AF-A0A934JXK8-F1
#
_entry.id   AF-A0A934JXK8-F1
#
_cell.length_a   1.000
_cell.length_b   1.000
_cell.length_c   1.000
_cell.angle_alpha   90.00
_cell.angle_beta   90.00
_cell.angle_gamma   90.00
#
_symmetry.space_group_name_H-M   'P 1'
#
loop_
_entity.id
_entity.type
_entity.pdbx_description
1 polymer ?
#
loop_
_entity_poly.entity_id
_entity_poly.type
_entity_poly.pdbx_seq_one_letter_code
_entity_poly.pdbx_strand_id
1 'polypeptide(L)'
;MEALRTYRIEEVLGPAALPLRTLYAFQAPDRLRFQLSTGPETVIVGGSRFSMDRPSGAWRVEPAVPVKVPSLTWEPASFLGTHLIGSAQLAGQATQVVAFFEMLNGFPVWFRLWIDGEGLVWRAEMRAQGHFMDDGYRDFDAPFTIEPPPLRGP
;
A
#
# COMPACT_ATOMS: atom_id res chain seq x y z
N MET A 1 12.03 6.31 1.46
CA MET A 1 11.01 5.27 1.75
C MET A 1 11.59 4.03 2.43
N GLU A 2 12.69 3.44 1.95
CA GLU A 2 13.30 2.18 2.50
C GLU A 2 13.54 2.13 4.01
N ALA A 3 13.78 3.27 4.66
CA ALA A 3 14.07 3.34 6.09
C ALA A 3 12.82 3.37 6.99
N LEU A 4 11.63 3.48 6.41
CA LEU A 4 10.38 3.62 7.17
C LEU A 4 10.13 2.39 8.05
N ARG A 5 9.74 2.67 9.29
CA ARG A 5 9.32 1.67 10.28
C ARG A 5 7.81 1.51 10.29
N THR A 6 7.06 2.57 10.07
CA THR A 6 5.60 2.53 9.99
C THR A 6 5.08 3.47 8.92
N TYR A 7 3.98 3.09 8.27
CA TYR A 7 3.24 3.96 7.36
C TYR A 7 1.84 3.38 7.10
N ARG A 8 0.96 4.21 6.54
CA ARG A 8 -0.37 3.79 6.08
C ARG A 8 -0.59 4.13 4.63
N ILE A 9 -1.42 3.33 3.97
CA ILE A 9 -1.88 3.57 2.60
C ILE A 9 -3.41 3.57 2.61
N GLU A 10 -4.00 4.53 1.91
CA GLU A 10 -5.36 4.41 1.40
C GLU A 10 -5.28 4.15 -0.10
N GLU A 11 -5.71 2.95 -0.50
CA GLU A 11 -5.69 2.47 -1.87
C GLU A 11 -7.11 2.53 -2.46
N VAL A 12 -7.19 2.93 -3.72
CA VAL A 12 -8.40 2.80 -4.54
C VAL A 12 -8.07 1.98 -5.79
N LEU A 13 -8.77 0.86 -5.95
CA LEU A 13 -8.69 -0.01 -7.12
C LEU A 13 -9.88 0.19 -8.06
N GLY A 14 -9.56 0.54 -9.29
CA GLY A 14 -10.46 0.65 -10.43
C GLY A 14 -10.04 -0.30 -11.57
N PRO A 15 -10.73 -0.25 -12.73
CA PRO A 15 -11.70 0.77 -13.17
C PRO A 15 -13.18 0.38 -12.93
N ALA A 16 -13.47 -0.51 -11.98
CA ALA A 16 -14.84 -0.91 -11.67
C ALA A 16 -15.75 0.30 -11.32
N ALA A 17 -17.03 0.23 -11.70
CA ALA A 17 -18.00 1.31 -11.47
C ALA A 17 -18.16 1.66 -9.98
N LEU A 18 -18.04 0.66 -9.11
CA LEU A 18 -17.83 0.84 -7.68
C LEU A 18 -16.38 0.45 -7.38
N PRO A 19 -15.49 1.42 -7.11
CA PRO A 19 -14.10 1.10 -6.84
C PRO A 19 -13.95 0.40 -5.49
N LEU A 20 -13.04 -0.57 -5.42
CA LEU A 20 -12.66 -1.19 -4.16
C LEU A 20 -11.69 -0.25 -3.44
N ARG A 21 -11.93 0.00 -2.15
CA ARG A 21 -10.98 0.75 -1.33
C ARG A 21 -10.37 -0.17 -0.30
N THR A 22 -9.08 0.02 -0.05
CA THR A 22 -8.36 -0.73 0.96
C THR A 22 -7.58 0.22 1.85
N LEU A 23 -7.70 0.05 3.16
CA LEU A 23 -6.87 0.75 4.13
C LEU A 23 -5.77 -0.19 4.58
N TYR A 24 -4.52 0.17 4.37
CA TYR A 24 -3.35 -0.58 4.82
C TYR A 24 -2.64 0.16 5.96
N ALA A 25 -2.06 -0.62 6.87
CA ALA A 25 -1.04 -0.20 7.82
C ALA A 25 0.11 -1.19 7.75
N PHE A 26 1.34 -0.67 7.65
CA PHE A 26 2.56 -1.44 7.59
C PHE A 26 3.44 -1.12 8.79
N GLN A 27 4.06 -2.15 9.36
CA GLN A 27 5.01 -1.99 10.46
C GLN A 27 6.19 -2.95 10.27
N ALA A 28 7.41 -2.40 10.31
CA ALA A 28 8.64 -3.16 10.25
C ALA A 28 8.83 -4.04 11.50
N PRO A 29 9.49 -5.20 11.34
CA PRO A 29 10.02 -5.73 10.08
C PRO A 29 8.97 -6.44 9.21
N ASP A 30 7.89 -6.95 9.81
CA ASP A 30 7.10 -8.03 9.23
C ASP A 30 5.60 -8.03 9.53
N ARG A 31 5.00 -6.84 9.62
CA ARG A 31 3.60 -6.69 10.01
C ARG A 31 2.79 -5.87 9.01
N LEU A 32 1.59 -6.34 8.73
CA LEU A 32 0.64 -5.72 7.83
C LEU A 32 -0.77 -5.86 8.42
N ARG A 33 -1.57 -4.81 8.33
CA ARG A 33 -3.01 -4.87 8.55
C ARG A 33 -3.69 -4.23 7.37
N PHE A 34 -4.70 -4.88 6.81
CA PHE A 34 -5.52 -4.26 5.78
C PHE A 34 -7.00 -4.56 5.94
N GLN A 35 -7.82 -3.58 5.55
CA GLN A 35 -9.26 -3.65 5.61
C GLN A 35 -9.86 -3.20 4.29
N LEU A 36 -10.70 -4.04 3.69
CA LEU A 36 -11.42 -3.73 2.47
C LEU A 36 -12.68 -2.93 2.82
N SER A 37 -13.10 -2.02 1.94
CA SER A 37 -14.36 -1.28 2.07
C SER A 37 -15.59 -2.18 2.08
N THR A 38 -15.47 -3.42 1.59
CA THR A 38 -16.51 -4.45 1.62
C THR A 38 -16.63 -5.15 2.98
N GLY A 39 -15.72 -4.87 3.92
CA GLY A 39 -15.75 -5.40 5.28
C GLY A 39 -14.67 -6.41 5.68
N PRO A 40 -14.14 -7.28 4.79
CA PRO A 40 -13.07 -8.21 5.14
C PRO A 40 -11.84 -7.50 5.69
N GLU A 41 -11.20 -8.17 6.65
CA GLU A 41 -10.00 -7.67 7.30
C GLU A 41 -8.94 -8.77 7.36
N THR A 42 -7.68 -8.37 7.22
CA THR A 42 -6.54 -9.26 7.38
C THR A 42 -5.46 -8.58 8.21
N VAL A 43 -4.87 -9.36 9.12
CA VAL A 43 -3.68 -8.97 9.88
C VAL A 43 -2.62 -10.04 9.64
N ILE A 44 -1.40 -9.63 9.31
CA ILE A 44 -0.23 -10.49 9.21
C ILE A 44 0.78 -10.01 10.27
N VAL A 45 1.25 -10.95 11.08
CA VAL A 45 2.31 -10.73 12.07
C VAL A 45 3.29 -11.88 11.96
N GLY A 46 4.49 -11.59 11.44
CA GLY A 46 5.49 -12.61 11.16
C GLY A 46 4.92 -13.72 10.26
N GLY A 47 5.06 -14.98 10.69
CA GLY A 47 4.62 -16.15 9.92
C GLY A 47 3.13 -16.50 10.02
N SER A 48 2.26 -15.60 10.49
CA SER A 48 0.84 -15.88 10.72
C SER A 48 -0.06 -14.84 10.06
N ARG A 49 -1.11 -15.32 9.37
CA ARG A 49 -2.19 -14.53 8.80
C ARG A 49 -3.48 -14.79 9.58
N PHE A 50 -4.10 -13.71 10.02
CA PHE A 50 -5.40 -13.67 10.65
C PHE A 50 -6.36 -13.05 9.64
N SER A 51 -7.41 -13.76 9.25
CA SER A 51 -8.41 -13.26 8.30
C SER A 51 -9.79 -13.28 8.94
N MET A 52 -10.55 -12.19 8.74
CA MET A 52 -11.95 -12.07 9.12
C MET A 52 -12.76 -11.75 7.86
N ASP A 53 -13.59 -12.69 7.42
CA ASP A 53 -14.27 -12.59 6.12
C ASP A 53 -15.45 -11.60 6.10
N ARG A 54 -15.96 -11.21 7.27
CA ARG A 54 -17.07 -10.24 7.44
C ARG A 54 -16.88 -9.44 8.72
N PRO A 55 -17.40 -8.20 8.79
CA PRO A 55 -17.34 -7.40 10.00
C PRO A 55 -17.87 -8.16 11.22
N SER A 56 -17.11 -8.15 12.32
CA SER A 56 -17.43 -8.87 13.57
C SER A 56 -17.50 -10.40 13.45
N GLY A 57 -16.97 -10.99 12.38
CA GLY A 57 -16.81 -12.42 12.23
C GLY A 57 -15.73 -13.02 13.14
N ALA A 58 -15.62 -14.35 13.12
CA ALA A 58 -14.51 -15.03 13.78
C ALA A 58 -13.21 -14.86 12.97
N TRP A 59 -12.09 -14.75 13.67
CA TRP A 59 -10.77 -14.74 13.05
C TRP A 59 -10.34 -16.16 12.71
N ARG A 60 -9.96 -16.37 11.45
CA ARG A 60 -9.28 -17.59 10.99
C ARG A 60 -7.78 -17.36 11.01
N VAL A 61 -7.02 -18.32 11.54
CA VAL A 61 -5.55 -18.27 11.61
C VAL A 61 -4.95 -19.27 10.64
N GLU A 62 -4.03 -18.81 9.82
CA GLU A 62 -3.33 -19.61 8.83
C GLU A 62 -1.83 -19.26 8.83
N PRO A 63 -0.94 -20.21 8.48
CA PRO A 63 0.45 -19.89 8.19
C PRO A 63 0.57 -18.87 7.05
N ALA A 64 1.56 -17.98 7.13
CA ALA A 64 1.82 -16.97 6.11
C ALA A 64 3.31 -16.78 5.87
N VAL A 65 3.64 -16.29 4.68
CA VAL A 65 4.97 -15.72 4.42
C VAL A 65 5.02 -14.35 5.09
N PRO A 66 6.05 -14.05 5.91
CA PRO A 66 6.23 -12.73 6.49
C PRO A 66 6.29 -11.65 5.40
N VAL A 67 5.51 -10.59 5.58
CA VAL A 67 5.60 -9.40 4.72
C VAL A 67 6.95 -8.73 4.96
N LYS A 68 7.66 -8.30 3.93
CA LYS A 68 8.82 -7.41 4.11
C LYS A 68 8.30 -5.98 4.21
N VAL A 69 8.70 -5.24 5.24
CA VAL A 69 8.35 -3.82 5.37
C VAL A 69 9.63 -2.97 5.35
N PRO A 70 9.69 -1.90 4.52
CA PRO A 70 8.67 -1.45 3.58
C PRO A 70 8.40 -2.41 2.41
N SER A 71 7.19 -2.31 1.85
CA SER A 71 6.76 -2.95 0.61
C SER A 71 6.05 -1.90 -0.22
N LEU A 72 6.65 -1.51 -1.35
CA LEU A 72 6.19 -0.41 -2.18
C LEU A 72 5.76 -0.93 -3.55
N THR A 73 4.53 -0.63 -3.94
CA THR A 73 3.89 -1.12 -5.18
C THR A 73 4.58 -0.63 -6.46
N TRP A 74 5.35 0.44 -6.36
CA TRP A 74 6.08 1.07 -7.45
C TRP A 74 7.58 0.80 -7.39
N GLU A 75 8.05 -0.26 -6.72
CA GLU A 75 9.42 -0.77 -6.89
C GLU A 75 9.48 -1.66 -8.16
N PRO A 76 9.67 -1.10 -9.38
CA PRO A 76 9.72 -1.90 -10.58
C PRO A 76 11.02 -2.71 -10.65
N ALA A 77 11.04 -3.70 -11.53
CA ALA A 77 12.30 -4.29 -11.97
C ALA A 77 13.15 -3.30 -12.78
N SER A 78 12.55 -2.25 -13.35
CA SER A 78 13.23 -1.22 -14.15
C SER A 78 12.42 0.09 -14.25
N PHE A 79 13.10 1.24 -14.09
CA PHE A 79 12.52 2.56 -14.30
C PHE A 79 12.80 3.04 -15.73
N LEU A 80 11.81 2.97 -16.62
CA LEU A 80 11.93 3.41 -18.02
C LEU A 80 11.24 4.75 -18.23
N GLY A 81 11.85 5.61 -19.06
CA GLY A 81 11.26 6.89 -19.43
C GLY A 81 10.99 7.82 -18.25
N THR A 82 11.89 7.81 -17.25
CA THR A 82 11.73 8.61 -16.03
C THR A 82 11.82 10.10 -16.34
N HIS A 83 10.76 10.83 -16.04
CA HIS A 83 10.68 12.28 -16.25
C HIS A 83 10.03 12.99 -15.06
N LEU A 84 10.59 14.15 -14.70
CA LEU A 84 9.91 15.13 -13.85
C LEU A 84 8.86 15.83 -14.70
N ILE A 85 7.58 15.68 -14.35
CA ILE A 85 6.45 16.18 -15.14
C ILE A 85 5.71 17.34 -14.47
N GLY A 86 6.08 17.71 -13.25
CA GLY A 86 5.49 18.86 -12.57
C GLY A 86 5.78 18.92 -11.07
N SER A 87 5.02 19.76 -10.38
CA SER A 87 5.01 19.90 -8.92
C SER A 87 3.58 20.04 -8.42
N ALA A 88 3.35 19.71 -7.15
CA ALA A 88 2.04 19.86 -6.50
C ALA A 88 2.18 20.04 -4.98
N GLN A 89 1.16 20.62 -4.36
CA GLN A 89 1.01 20.59 -2.90
C GLN A 89 0.10 19.42 -2.50
N LEU A 90 0.58 18.53 -1.63
CA LEU A 90 -0.21 17.43 -1.07
C LEU A 90 -0.12 17.44 0.45
N ALA A 91 -1.27 17.49 1.13
CA ALA A 91 -1.34 17.50 2.60
C ALA A 91 -0.41 18.55 3.26
N GLY A 92 -0.23 19.71 2.62
CA GLY A 92 0.66 20.78 3.08
C GLY A 92 2.12 20.66 2.65
N GLN A 93 2.53 19.54 2.05
CA GLN A 93 3.89 19.33 1.55
C GLN A 93 4.04 19.74 0.09
N ALA A 94 5.19 20.34 -0.22
CA ALA A 94 5.61 20.56 -1.60
C ALA A 94 6.19 19.26 -2.18
N THR A 95 5.66 18.85 -3.32
CA THR A 95 6.04 17.59 -3.99
C THR A 95 6.42 17.83 -5.44
N GLN A 96 7.35 17.03 -5.93
CA GLN A 96 7.68 16.86 -7.34
C GLN A 96 6.93 15.65 -7.90
N VAL A 97 6.43 15.76 -9.12
CA VAL A 97 5.70 14.68 -9.78
C VAL A 97 6.61 13.99 -10.79
N VAL A 98 6.97 12.75 -10.51
CA VAL A 98 7.80 11.92 -11.38
C VAL A 98 6.92 10.88 -12.07
N ALA A 99 7.07 10.76 -13.39
CA ALA A 99 6.43 9.71 -14.17
C ALA A 99 7.48 8.77 -14.76
N PHE A 100 7.14 7.49 -14.84
CA PHE A 100 7.93 6.46 -15.48
C PHE A 100 7.02 5.29 -15.85
N PHE A 101 7.58 4.28 -16.51
CA PHE A 101 6.89 3.02 -16.76
C PHE A 101 7.86 1.85 -16.61
N GLU A 102 7.32 0.65 -16.48
CA GLU A 102 8.05 -0.60 -16.65
C GLU A 102 7.35 -1.51 -17.66
N MET A 103 8.02 -2.57 -18.09
CA MET A 103 7.45 -3.62 -18.93
C MET A 103 7.22 -4.89 -18.10
N LEU A 104 6.02 -5.05 -17.56
CA LEU A 104 5.64 -6.22 -16.79
C LEU A 104 5.07 -7.29 -17.74
N ASN A 105 5.78 -8.41 -17.89
CA ASN A 105 5.39 -9.50 -18.80
C ASN A 105 5.09 -9.04 -20.24
N GLY A 106 5.84 -8.05 -20.73
CA GLY A 106 5.67 -7.48 -22.08
C GLY A 106 4.56 -6.42 -22.19
N PHE A 107 3.86 -6.10 -21.10
CA PHE A 107 2.88 -5.03 -21.05
C PHE A 107 3.41 -3.82 -20.30
N PRO A 108 3.21 -2.61 -20.83
CA PRO A 108 3.57 -1.40 -20.10
C PRO A 108 2.69 -1.21 -18.87
N VAL A 109 3.33 -0.87 -17.75
CA VAL A 109 2.69 -0.40 -16.51
C VAL A 109 3.24 0.97 -16.19
N TRP A 110 2.37 1.97 -16.13
CA TRP A 110 2.75 3.37 -15.96
C TRP A 110 2.56 3.81 -14.53
N PHE A 111 3.51 4.61 -14.05
CA PHE A 111 3.50 5.13 -12.70
C PHE A 111 3.58 6.66 -12.67
N ARG A 112 2.96 7.24 -11.65
CA ARG A 112 3.21 8.61 -11.22
C ARG A 112 3.42 8.65 -9.72
N LEU A 113 4.49 9.29 -9.28
CA LEU A 113 4.82 9.47 -7.87
C LEU A 113 4.88 10.95 -7.52
N TRP A 114 4.34 11.31 -6.37
CA TRP A 114 4.47 12.64 -5.77
C TRP A 114 5.44 12.56 -4.61
N ILE A 115 6.63 13.12 -4.80
CA ILE A 115 7.78 12.94 -3.92
C ILE A 115 8.11 14.29 -3.28
N ASP A 116 8.20 14.35 -1.95
CA ASP A 116 8.61 15.57 -1.25
C ASP A 116 10.15 15.78 -1.25
N GLY A 117 10.59 16.86 -0.60
CA GLY A 117 12.02 17.18 -0.48
C GLY A 117 12.84 16.20 0.36
N GLU A 118 12.20 15.31 1.12
CA GLU A 118 12.84 14.28 1.95
C GLU A 118 12.86 12.92 1.23
N GLY A 119 12.25 12.81 0.05
CA GLY A 119 12.15 11.56 -0.70
C GLY A 119 11.01 10.66 -0.23
N LEU A 120 10.02 11.19 0.50
CA LEU A 120 8.79 10.47 0.84
C LEU A 120 7.79 10.58 -0.30
N VAL A 121 7.18 9.45 -0.64
CA VAL A 121 6.11 9.39 -1.64
C VAL A 121 4.78 9.58 -0.95
N TRP A 122 4.08 10.67 -1.24
CA TRP A 122 2.78 11.01 -0.65
C TRP A 122 1.60 10.44 -1.45
N ARG A 123 1.82 10.23 -2.75
CA ARG A 123 0.86 9.61 -3.65
C ARG A 123 1.60 8.77 -4.67
N ALA A 124 1.08 7.59 -4.95
CA ALA A 124 1.46 6.80 -6.10
C ALA A 124 0.22 6.50 -6.94
N GLU A 125 0.38 6.51 -8.25
CA GLU A 125 -0.62 5.99 -9.16
C GLU A 125 0.03 4.94 -10.04
N MET A 126 -0.67 3.83 -10.25
CA MET A 126 -0.32 2.81 -11.23
C MET A 126 -1.46 2.66 -12.22
N ARG A 127 -1.12 2.59 -13.50
CA ARG A 127 -2.04 2.26 -14.59
C ARG A 127 -1.50 1.05 -15.32
N ALA A 128 -2.27 -0.03 -15.34
CA ALA A 128 -2.05 -1.20 -16.15
C ALA A 128 -3.33 -1.54 -16.93
N GLN A 129 -3.25 -2.49 -17.86
CA GLN A 129 -4.41 -2.94 -18.63
C GLN A 129 -5.51 -3.47 -17.69
N GLY A 130 -6.62 -2.74 -17.58
CA GLY A 130 -7.76 -3.13 -16.73
C GLY A 130 -7.50 -3.08 -15.22
N HIS A 131 -6.38 -2.49 -14.77
CA HIS A 131 -6.01 -2.42 -13.35
C HIS A 131 -5.45 -1.04 -13.03
N PHE A 132 -6.25 -0.21 -12.36
CA PHE A 132 -5.87 1.15 -11.97
C PHE A 132 -5.81 1.21 -10.45
N MET A 133 -4.69 1.70 -9.93
CA MET A 133 -4.45 1.79 -8.49
C MET A 133 -4.02 3.22 -8.16
N ASP A 134 -4.68 3.80 -7.16
CA ASP A 134 -4.32 5.09 -6.57
C ASP A 134 -4.04 4.91 -5.09
N ASP A 135 -2.80 5.16 -4.69
CA ASP A 135 -2.33 5.07 -3.31
C ASP A 135 -2.09 6.47 -2.73
N GLY A 136 -2.69 6.74 -1.58
CA GLY A 136 -2.34 7.88 -0.72
C GLY A 136 -1.56 7.40 0.50
N TYR A 137 -0.32 7.85 0.64
CA TYR A 137 0.57 7.48 1.74
C TYR A 137 0.49 8.52 2.86
N ARG A 138 0.51 8.06 4.10
CA ARG A 138 0.46 8.93 5.30
C ARG A 138 1.07 8.26 6.52
N ASP A 139 1.12 9.01 7.62
CA ASP A 139 1.51 8.54 8.94
C ASP A 139 2.91 7.87 8.94
N PHE A 140 3.84 8.45 8.18
CA PHE A 140 5.24 8.00 8.11
C PHE A 140 5.88 8.04 9.50
N ASP A 141 6.43 6.89 9.93
CA ASP A 141 7.05 6.68 11.25
C ASP A 141 6.17 7.08 12.45
N ALA A 142 4.85 7.17 12.24
CA ALA A 142 3.91 7.46 13.32
C ALA A 142 3.84 6.28 14.31
N PRO A 143 3.66 6.55 15.62
CA PRO A 143 3.62 5.51 16.64
C PRO A 143 2.32 4.72 16.57
N PHE A 144 2.39 3.49 16.07
CA PHE A 144 1.34 2.49 16.22
C PHE A 144 1.92 1.08 16.30
N THR A 145 1.09 0.13 16.72
CA THR A 145 1.45 -1.29 16.75
C THR A 145 0.36 -2.12 16.10
N ILE A 146 0.76 -3.04 15.25
CA ILE A 146 -0.08 -4.06 14.64
C ILE A 146 0.10 -5.32 15.47
N GLU A 147 -0.96 -5.77 16.14
CA GLU A 147 -0.96 -6.96 16.98
C GLU A 147 -1.88 -8.03 16.38
N PRO A 148 -1.65 -9.32 16.70
CA PRO A 148 -2.64 -10.35 16.45
C PRO A 148 -3.99 -9.93 17.04
N PRO A 149 -5.10 -10.17 16.32
CA PRO A 149 -6.42 -9.87 16.85
C PRO A 149 -6.74 -10.79 18.05
N PRO A 150 -7.64 -10.36 18.96
CA PRO A 150 -8.12 -11.21 20.03
C PRO A 150 -8.88 -12.39 19.42
N LEU A 151 -8.31 -13.59 19.52
CA LEU A 151 -9.02 -14.82 19.17
C LEU A 151 -10.13 -15.00 20.22
N ARG A 152 -11.39 -14.91 19.80
CA ARG A 152 -12.48 -15.35 20.66
C ARG A 152 -12.37 -16.86 20.77
N GLY A 153 -12.13 -17.35 21.99
CA GLY A 153 -12.26 -18.78 22.29
C GLY A 153 -13.69 -19.26 22.00
N PRO A 154 -13.90 -20.59 21.94
CA PRO A 154 -15.24 -21.16 21.84
C PRO A 154 -16.16 -20.68 22.98
#